data_AF-T0VFH1-F1
#
_entry.id   AF-T0VFH1-F1
#
_cell.length_a   1.000
_cell.length_b   1.000
_cell.length_c   1.000
_cell.angle_alpha   90.00
_cell.angle_beta   90.00
_cell.angle_gamma   90.00
#
_symmetry.space_group_name_H-M   'P 1'
#
loop_
_entity.id
_entity.type
_entity.pdbx_description
1 polymer ?
#
loop_
_entity_poly.entity_id
_entity_poly.type
_entity_poly.pdbx_seq_one_letter_code
_entity_poly.pdbx_strand_id
1 'polypeptide(L)'
;MDYFDLALKWLNTNVRFMKHLIDGKPTVIIKNGKLDPEACRSKGLFASDVALKLRGQGIFQLKDVKRAVIEQNGQLIIVRAGDENPKYPIITDGVVQLEILETIGKSEEWLLAELEKEGYDNVLDIFIAEYDKGKINVVTY
;
A
#
# COMPACT_ATOMS: atom_id res chain seq x y z
N MET A 1 4.20 -8.33 -31.52
CA MET A 1 4.11 -7.25 -30.52
C MET A 1 4.87 -6.08 -31.08
N ASP A 2 4.22 -4.93 -31.24
CA ASP A 2 4.79 -3.80 -31.99
C ASP A 2 5.76 -2.99 -31.12
N TYR A 3 6.85 -2.45 -31.69
CA TYR A 3 7.86 -1.70 -30.92
C TYR A 3 7.27 -0.44 -30.26
N PHE A 4 6.18 0.05 -30.84
CA PHE A 4 5.39 1.17 -30.32
C PHE A 4 4.71 0.83 -28.98
N ASP A 5 4.15 -0.38 -28.83
CA ASP A 5 3.52 -0.82 -27.59
C ASP A 5 4.54 -0.98 -26.47
N LEU A 6 5.76 -1.43 -26.80
CA LEU A 6 6.85 -1.57 -25.84
C LEU A 6 7.32 -0.20 -25.32
N ALA A 7 7.42 0.78 -26.20
CA ALA A 7 7.78 2.15 -25.85
C ALA A 7 6.70 2.83 -24.99
N LEU A 8 5.42 2.63 -25.31
CA LEU A 8 4.30 3.13 -24.51
C LEU A 8 4.25 2.49 -23.12
N LYS A 9 4.47 1.16 -23.01
CA LYS A 9 4.59 0.48 -21.72
C LYS A 9 5.74 1.06 -20.90
N TRP A 10 6.94 1.20 -21.48
CA TRP A 10 8.11 1.73 -20.78
C TRP A 10 7.91 3.18 -20.31
N LEU A 11 7.28 4.02 -21.13
CA LEU A 11 6.97 5.41 -20.78
C LEU A 11 5.94 5.47 -19.64
N ASN A 12 4.86 4.69 -19.72
CA ASN A 12 3.86 4.63 -18.66
C ASN A 12 4.43 4.12 -17.33
N THR A 13 5.29 3.10 -17.37
CA THR A 13 5.96 2.57 -16.17
C THR A 13 6.92 3.60 -15.56
N ASN A 14 7.73 4.29 -16.38
CA ASN A 14 8.62 5.34 -15.87
C ASN A 14 7.86 6.53 -15.31
N VAL A 15 6.76 6.95 -15.95
CA VAL A 15 5.92 8.04 -15.42
C VAL A 15 5.23 7.64 -14.12
N ARG A 16 4.81 6.37 -13.97
CA ARG A 16 4.31 5.83 -12.68
C ARG A 16 5.39 5.85 -11.60
N PHE A 17 6.60 5.38 -11.92
CA PHE A 17 7.74 5.39 -11.00
C PHE A 17 8.14 6.81 -10.59
N MET A 18 8.12 7.76 -11.54
CA MET A 18 8.42 9.16 -11.28
C MET A 18 7.33 9.84 -10.43
N LYS A 19 6.04 9.49 -10.62
CA LYS A 19 4.96 9.90 -9.71
C LYS A 19 5.20 9.41 -8.28
N HIS A 20 5.57 8.14 -8.11
CA HIS A 20 5.88 7.59 -6.78
C HIS A 20 7.06 8.29 -6.08
N LEU A 21 8.06 8.81 -6.82
CA LEU A 21 9.19 9.55 -6.25
C LEU A 21 8.87 11.00 -5.87
N ILE A 22 7.92 11.64 -6.55
CA ILE A 22 7.59 13.06 -6.37
C ILE A 22 6.52 13.28 -5.28
N ASP A 23 5.66 12.28 -5.03
CA ASP A 23 4.42 12.49 -4.28
C ASP A 23 4.53 12.35 -2.73
N GLY A 24 5.70 12.00 -2.17
CA GLY A 24 6.07 12.18 -0.76
C GLY A 24 5.53 11.17 0.30
N LYS A 25 6.25 10.09 0.58
CA LYS A 25 6.03 8.99 1.58
C LYS A 25 4.73 8.95 2.42
N PRO A 26 3.97 7.83 2.43
CA PRO A 26 2.87 7.62 3.36
C PRO A 26 3.33 7.72 4.81
N THR A 27 2.41 8.07 5.71
CA THR A 27 2.76 8.35 7.11
C THR A 27 1.79 7.69 8.05
N VAL A 28 2.33 6.90 8.98
CA VAL A 28 1.55 6.32 10.06
C VAL A 28 1.15 7.42 11.03
N ILE A 29 -0.16 7.64 11.19
CA ILE A 29 -0.69 8.67 12.10
C ILE A 29 -1.37 8.06 13.34
N ILE A 30 -1.79 6.79 13.31
CA ILE A 30 -2.30 6.07 14.47
C ILE A 30 -1.61 4.72 14.60
N LYS A 31 -1.17 4.37 15.80
CA LYS A 31 -0.63 3.04 16.13
C LYS A 31 -1.18 2.55 17.46
N ASN A 32 -1.81 1.38 17.47
CA ASN A 32 -2.43 0.73 18.64
C ASN A 32 -3.30 1.70 19.46
N GLY A 33 -4.20 2.39 18.77
CA GLY A 33 -5.11 3.38 19.34
C GLY A 33 -4.49 4.70 19.82
N LYS A 34 -3.19 4.91 19.61
CA LYS A 34 -2.52 6.17 19.91
C LYS A 34 -2.36 6.98 18.63
N LEU A 35 -3.00 8.15 18.59
CA LEU A 35 -2.83 9.15 17.52
C LEU A 35 -1.52 9.90 17.75
N ASP A 36 -0.75 10.11 16.68
CA ASP A 36 0.47 10.90 16.66
C ASP A 36 0.17 12.31 16.11
N PRO A 37 0.11 13.35 16.97
CA PRO A 37 -0.17 14.71 16.52
C PRO A 37 0.94 15.32 15.66
N GLU A 38 2.19 14.90 15.82
CA GLU A 38 3.30 15.41 15.02
C GLU A 38 3.24 14.87 13.59
N ALA A 39 2.96 13.57 13.44
CA ALA A 39 2.71 12.95 12.15
C ALA A 39 1.46 13.54 11.45
N CYS A 40 0.42 13.88 12.19
CA CYS A 40 -0.74 14.58 11.62
C CYS A 40 -0.36 15.98 11.12
N ARG A 41 0.39 16.76 11.93
CA ARG A 41 0.83 18.11 11.58
C ARG A 41 1.74 18.13 10.35
N SER A 42 2.67 17.17 10.24
CA SER A 42 3.56 17.08 9.08
C SER A 42 2.82 16.80 7.77
N LYS A 43 1.58 16.29 7.84
CA LYS A 43 0.67 16.04 6.72
C LYS A 43 -0.48 17.04 6.63
N GLY A 44 -0.44 18.13 7.40
CA GLY A 44 -1.46 19.19 7.37
C GLY A 44 -2.84 18.74 7.86
N LEU A 45 -2.92 17.67 8.66
CA LEU A 45 -4.18 17.13 9.17
C LEU A 45 -4.57 17.76 10.50
N PHE A 46 -5.79 18.28 10.59
CA PHE A 46 -6.40 18.63 11.87
C PHE A 46 -7.04 17.40 12.52
N ALA A 47 -7.18 17.42 13.85
CA ALA A 47 -7.83 16.34 14.60
C ALA A 47 -9.29 16.09 14.12
N SER A 48 -9.98 17.16 13.69
CA SER A 48 -11.31 17.08 13.08
C SER A 48 -11.33 16.26 11.79
N ASP A 49 -10.30 16.39 10.95
CA ASP A 49 -10.20 15.68 9.68
C ASP A 49 -9.97 14.20 9.90
N VAL A 50 -9.07 13.87 10.84
CA VAL A 50 -8.82 12.48 11.24
C VAL A 50 -10.10 11.87 11.78
N ALA A 51 -10.79 12.55 12.71
CA ALA A 51 -12.06 12.07 13.25
C ALA A 51 -13.13 11.87 12.17
N LEU A 52 -13.24 12.78 11.21
CA LEU A 52 -14.18 12.66 10.10
C LEU A 52 -13.87 11.46 9.20
N LYS A 53 -12.59 11.25 8.86
CA LYS A 53 -12.14 10.11 8.04
C LYS A 53 -12.38 8.78 8.74
N LEU A 54 -12.07 8.68 10.05
CA LEU A 54 -12.38 7.49 10.86
C LEU A 54 -13.89 7.20 10.88
N ARG A 55 -14.70 8.24 11.12
CA ARG A 55 -16.16 8.12 11.20
C ARG A 55 -16.78 7.72 9.85
N GLY A 56 -16.23 8.23 8.75
CA GLY A 56 -16.60 7.82 7.39
C GLY A 56 -16.34 6.35 7.10
N GLN A 57 -15.43 5.71 7.85
CA GLN A 57 -15.17 4.28 7.81
C GLN A 57 -15.84 3.53 8.98
N GLY A 58 -16.82 4.11 9.67
CA GLY A 58 -17.55 3.48 10.77
C GLY A 58 -16.74 3.27 12.05
N ILE A 59 -15.63 3.99 12.23
CA ILE A 59 -14.76 3.90 13.41
C ILE A 59 -14.98 5.14 14.28
N PHE A 60 -15.42 4.92 15.52
CA PHE A 60 -15.81 5.98 16.44
C PHE A 60 -14.85 6.18 17.60
N GLN A 61 -13.97 5.20 17.88
CA GLN A 61 -13.00 5.28 18.95
C GLN A 61 -11.60 4.94 18.43
N LEU A 62 -10.59 5.71 18.86
CA LEU A 62 -9.20 5.46 18.47
C LEU A 62 -8.71 4.06 18.89
N LYS A 63 -9.16 3.55 20.04
CA LYS A 63 -8.78 2.23 20.55
C LYS A 63 -9.12 1.08 19.59
N ASP A 64 -10.08 1.29 18.70
CA ASP A 64 -10.51 0.30 17.69
C ASP A 64 -9.57 0.31 16.46
N VAL A 65 -8.58 1.21 16.41
CA VAL A 65 -7.61 1.35 15.34
C VAL A 65 -6.28 0.73 15.74
N LYS A 66 -5.91 -0.38 15.10
CA LYS A 66 -4.56 -0.97 15.22
C LYS A 66 -3.53 -0.11 14.52
N ARG A 67 -3.84 0.36 13.30
CA ARG A 67 -2.95 1.24 12.52
C ARG A 67 -3.77 2.12 11.58
N ALA A 68 -3.39 3.38 11.42
CA ALA A 68 -3.90 4.22 10.34
C ALA A 68 -2.75 4.93 9.63
N VAL A 69 -2.76 4.88 8.30
CA VAL A 69 -1.75 5.45 7.41
C VAL A 69 -2.41 6.48 6.53
N ILE A 70 -1.87 7.69 6.51
CA ILE A 70 -2.28 8.70 5.54
C ILE A 70 -1.40 8.58 4.29
N GLU A 71 -2.08 8.39 3.16
CA GLU A 71 -1.52 8.39 1.83
C GLU A 71 -1.29 9.81 1.33
N GLN A 72 -0.45 9.93 0.30
CA GLN A 72 -0.07 11.19 -0.33
C GLN A 72 -1.29 11.93 -0.92
N ASN A 73 -2.24 11.17 -1.49
CA ASN A 73 -3.50 11.68 -2.02
C ASN A 73 -4.52 12.06 -0.91
N GLY A 74 -4.12 11.97 0.36
CA GLY A 74 -4.98 12.26 1.52
C GLY A 74 -5.95 11.14 1.90
N GLN A 75 -5.88 9.96 1.26
CA GLN A 75 -6.64 8.79 1.67
C GLN A 75 -6.11 8.25 3.01
N LEU A 76 -7.02 7.75 3.84
CA LEU A 76 -6.69 7.14 5.12
C LEU A 76 -6.93 5.65 5.04
N ILE A 77 -5.86 4.87 5.08
CA ILE A 77 -5.92 3.41 5.15
C ILE A 77 -5.94 3.01 6.61
N ILE A 78 -6.93 2.21 7.02
CA ILE A 78 -7.12 1.82 8.43
C ILE A 78 -7.07 0.31 8.58
N VAL A 79 -6.36 -0.13 9.60
CA VAL A 79 -6.41 -1.49 10.15
C VAL A 79 -7.09 -1.43 11.50
N ARG A 80 -8.20 -2.14 11.68
CA ARG A 80 -8.88 -2.18 12.98
C ARG A 80 -8.22 -3.18 13.92
N ALA A 81 -8.43 -2.98 15.21
CA ALA A 81 -8.07 -3.95 16.22
C ALA A 81 -8.99 -5.18 16.10
N GLY A 82 -8.41 -6.36 15.88
CA GLY A 82 -9.16 -7.61 15.71
C GLY A 82 -9.44 -7.99 14.25
N ASP A 83 -9.22 -7.09 13.29
CA ASP A 83 -9.18 -7.47 11.88
C ASP A 83 -7.94 -8.36 11.65
N GLU A 84 -8.11 -9.45 10.90
CA GLU A 84 -6.98 -10.11 10.25
C GLU A 84 -6.26 -9.05 9.41
N ASN A 85 -4.91 -9.05 9.38
CA ASN A 85 -4.16 -8.03 8.64
C ASN A 85 -4.82 -7.84 7.26
N PRO A 86 -5.13 -6.59 6.84
CA PRO A 86 -5.82 -6.37 5.58
C PRO A 86 -5.10 -7.12 4.48
N LYS A 87 -5.86 -7.74 3.59
CA LYS A 87 -5.30 -8.27 2.35
C LYS A 87 -4.74 -7.08 1.60
N TYR A 88 -3.44 -6.91 1.70
CA TYR A 88 -2.79 -5.82 1.03
C TYR A 88 -2.36 -6.33 -0.35
N PRO A 89 -2.77 -5.67 -1.43
CA PRO A 89 -2.16 -5.93 -2.71
C PRO A 89 -0.69 -5.50 -2.61
N ILE A 90 0.20 -6.47 -2.76
CA ILE A 90 1.65 -6.29 -2.80
C ILE A 90 2.14 -6.06 -4.22
N ILE A 91 1.33 -6.45 -5.22
CA ILE A 91 1.50 -6.09 -6.64
C ILE A 91 0.15 -5.66 -7.20
N THR A 92 0.13 -4.61 -8.01
CA THR A 92 -1.02 -4.20 -8.83
C THR A 92 -0.55 -3.75 -10.21
N ASP A 93 -1.17 -4.24 -11.28
CA ASP A 93 -0.83 -3.91 -12.68
C ASP A 93 0.67 -4.01 -12.97
N GLY A 94 1.31 -5.08 -12.49
CA GLY A 94 2.74 -5.30 -12.63
C GLY A 94 3.65 -4.32 -11.88
N VAL A 95 3.12 -3.59 -10.88
CA VAL A 95 3.89 -2.67 -10.03
C VAL A 95 3.92 -3.18 -8.60
N VAL A 96 5.12 -3.36 -8.05
CA VAL A 96 5.35 -3.73 -6.65
C VAL A 96 5.00 -2.55 -5.72
N GLN A 97 4.21 -2.84 -4.69
CA GLN A 97 3.79 -1.87 -3.69
C GLN A 97 4.80 -1.86 -2.51
N LEU A 98 5.96 -1.22 -2.71
CA LEU A 98 7.07 -1.23 -1.74
C LEU A 98 6.65 -0.76 -0.33
N GLU A 99 5.83 0.28 -0.26
CA GLU A 99 5.37 0.87 1.00
C GLU A 99 4.48 -0.10 1.80
N ILE A 100 3.70 -0.92 1.08
CA ILE A 100 2.91 -1.99 1.66
C ILE A 100 3.82 -3.10 2.19
N LEU A 101 4.84 -3.50 1.42
CA LEU A 101 5.82 -4.49 1.85
C LEU A 101 6.52 -4.05 3.15
N GLU A 102 7.00 -2.81 3.22
CA GLU A 102 7.56 -2.24 4.45
C GLU A 102 6.59 -2.32 5.62
N THR A 103 5.32 -1.99 5.36
CA THR A 103 4.23 -1.99 6.33
C THR A 103 3.90 -3.39 6.88
N ILE A 104 4.20 -4.46 6.13
CA ILE A 104 4.09 -5.85 6.56
C ILE A 104 5.45 -6.47 6.95
N GLY A 105 6.53 -5.67 6.99
CA GLY A 105 7.87 -6.11 7.39
C GLY A 105 8.56 -7.00 6.36
N LYS A 106 8.30 -6.77 5.07
CA LYS A 106 8.85 -7.53 3.94
C LYS A 106 9.62 -6.59 3.01
N SER A 107 10.58 -7.15 2.26
CA SER A 107 11.34 -6.42 1.24
C SER A 107 10.91 -6.83 -0.16
N GLU A 108 11.31 -6.06 -1.17
CA GLU A 108 11.09 -6.40 -2.58
C GLU A 108 11.79 -7.70 -2.95
N GLU A 109 13.02 -7.92 -2.46
CA GLU A 109 13.80 -9.13 -2.74
C GLU A 109 13.11 -10.37 -2.16
N TRP A 110 12.48 -10.24 -0.99
CA TRP A 110 11.67 -11.31 -0.42
C TRP A 110 10.47 -11.63 -1.32
N LEU A 111 9.77 -10.62 -1.84
CA LEU A 111 8.62 -10.81 -2.72
C LEU A 111 9.02 -11.54 -4.00
N LEU A 112 10.08 -11.07 -4.67
CA LEU A 112 10.56 -11.67 -5.92
C LEU A 112 10.97 -13.14 -5.72
N ALA A 113 11.66 -13.44 -4.62
CA ALA A 113 12.06 -14.81 -4.30
C ALA A 113 10.87 -15.74 -3.99
N GLU A 114 9.78 -15.23 -3.41
CA GLU A 114 8.56 -16.03 -3.19
C GLU A 114 7.79 -16.26 -4.49
N LEU A 115 7.72 -15.26 -5.36
CA LEU A 115 7.06 -15.38 -6.67
C LEU A 115 7.77 -16.38 -7.58
N GLU A 116 9.11 -16.36 -7.61
CA GLU A 116 9.92 -17.32 -8.38
C GLU A 116 9.67 -18.76 -7.91
N LYS A 117 9.56 -19.00 -6.59
CA LYS A 117 9.22 -20.34 -6.05
C LYS A 117 7.85 -20.84 -6.49
N GLU A 118 6.91 -19.95 -6.73
CA GLU A 118 5.57 -20.27 -7.22
C GLU A 118 5.47 -20.30 -8.76
N GLY A 119 6.58 -20.06 -9.47
CA GLY A 119 6.66 -20.12 -10.93
C GLY A 119 6.28 -18.82 -11.65
N TYR A 120 6.35 -17.68 -10.95
CA TYR A 120 6.12 -16.35 -11.52
C TYR A 120 7.45 -15.62 -11.73
N ASP A 121 7.94 -15.62 -12.97
CA ASP A 121 9.27 -15.08 -13.32
C ASP A 121 9.26 -13.57 -13.61
N ASN A 122 8.07 -12.99 -13.83
CA ASN A 122 7.94 -11.60 -14.27
C ASN A 122 6.74 -10.92 -13.64
N VAL A 123 7.01 -9.90 -12.83
CA VAL A 123 5.99 -9.10 -12.15
C VAL A 123 5.03 -8.43 -13.15
N LEU A 124 5.49 -8.08 -14.36
CA LEU A 124 4.64 -7.42 -15.37
C LEU A 124 3.47 -8.27 -15.86
N ASP A 125 3.50 -9.58 -15.64
CA ASP A 125 2.43 -10.51 -16.03
C ASP A 125 1.37 -10.67 -14.92
N ILE A 126 1.59 -10.04 -13.76
CA ILE A 126 0.70 -10.10 -12.59
C ILE A 126 -0.24 -8.89 -12.59
N PHE A 127 -1.54 -9.17 -12.67
CA PHE A 127 -2.59 -8.16 -12.52
C PHE A 127 -2.73 -7.72 -11.06
N ILE A 128 -2.80 -8.67 -10.13
CA ILE A 128 -2.81 -8.39 -8.69
C ILE A 128 -2.18 -9.56 -7.93
N ALA A 129 -1.35 -9.25 -6.92
CA ALA A 129 -0.91 -10.22 -5.92
C ALA A 129 -1.27 -9.71 -4.53
N GLU A 130 -1.87 -10.56 -3.71
CA GLU A 130 -2.25 -10.25 -2.32
C GLU A 130 -1.42 -11.10 -1.35
N TYR A 131 -0.94 -10.48 -0.26
CA TYR A 131 -0.33 -11.21 0.84
C TYR A 131 -1.34 -11.47 1.95
N ASP A 132 -1.53 -12.74 2.32
CA ASP A 132 -2.39 -13.15 3.42
C ASP A 132 -1.72 -14.27 4.25
N LYS A 133 -1.41 -13.98 5.52
CA LYS A 133 -0.86 -14.92 6.52
C LYS A 133 0.28 -15.82 6.01
N GLY A 134 1.20 -15.28 5.22
CA GLY A 134 2.35 -16.04 4.70
C GLY A 134 2.12 -16.68 3.35
N LYS A 135 0.93 -16.55 2.77
CA LYS A 135 0.63 -17.00 1.41
C LYS A 135 0.49 -15.80 0.47
N ILE A 136 1.05 -15.91 -0.72
CA ILE A 136 0.81 -14.97 -1.81
C ILE A 136 -0.29 -15.58 -2.68
N ASN A 137 -1.34 -14.82 -2.98
CA ASN A 137 -2.34 -15.20 -3.96
C ASN A 137 -2.16 -14.33 -5.19
N VAL A 138 -1.93 -14.93 -6.36
CA VAL A 138 -1.57 -14.22 -7.59
C VAL A 138 -2.68 -14.40 -8.63
N VAL A 139 -3.00 -13.31 -9.32
CA VAL A 139 -3.85 -13.29 -10.52
C VAL A 139 -3.05 -12.65 -11.66
N THR A 140 -2.89 -13.38 -12.76
CA THR A 140 -2.19 -12.92 -13.96
C THR A 140 -3.15 -12.36 -15.01
N TYR A 141 -2.63 -11.70 -16.04
CA TYR A 141 -3.39 -11.34 -17.24
C TYR A 141 -3.81 -12.56 -18.07
#